data_AF-A0AA97M615-F1
#
_entry.id   AF-A0AA97M615-F1
#
_cell.length_a   1.000
_cell.length_b   1.000
_cell.length_c   1.000
_cell.angle_alpha   90.00
_cell.angle_beta   90.00
_cell.angle_gamma   90.00
#
_symmetry.space_group_name_H-M   'P 1'
#
loop_
_entity.id
_entity.type
_entity.pdbx_description
1 polymer ?
#
loop_
_entity_poly.entity_id
_entity_poly.type
_entity_poly.pdbx_seq_one_letter_code
_entity_poly.pdbx_strand_id
1 'polypeptide(L)'
;MRTALILLFLLALGAIPGSLLPQRGVSVEEVRNYHLEHPDLAPVLDRLYLFDVYSSPWYSAIYLLLFVSLAGCVLPRAAAHYRLLRARPPRTPRRLDRMPYSATFATDAAPERALAEARSLLGGHRIAEYGDSLSAETGYLRETGNVVFHLSLLALLVSLACGSFLGYRGNMLVTEGDEFANTLTSYDAFHPGTAVDPAGIQPFWMRLDDFEASFVDEGSMTGQAASYRADLTYRESPDAEERSHVLEVNHPLQVDGAQVYLLGHGYAPTFRVTDADGRVVFDQAVPFLDRGDGNFTSDGVVKVPDIAPEQLGFTGVFLPSATTDDSGDLVSDFPDARNPVVVLRGFVGDLGLDSGNPQSVYQLYTDRMEEVGDSPPLSPGDSWELPNGATIEFTGHRDYVSLQVTSDPARPYALASAVAAVLGLLCTLFVQPRRAWVRARRGEDGRTVVEIGGLVKSEGTAPLRRFHELATQLNQRLRRSDRQSGTEKE
;
A
#
# COMPACT_ATOMS: atom_id res chain seq x y z
N MET A 1 16.86 10.72 20.02
CA MET A 1 15.78 9.78 20.41
C MET A 1 14.57 10.49 21.03
N ARG A 2 14.72 11.34 22.07
CA ARG A 2 13.57 12.05 22.70
C ARG A 2 12.73 12.87 21.70
N THR A 3 13.38 13.61 20.80
CA THR A 3 12.70 14.39 19.74
C THR A 3 11.89 13.52 18.79
N ALA A 4 12.43 12.37 18.37
CA ALA A 4 11.72 11.44 17.48
C ALA A 4 10.45 10.86 18.13
N LEU A 5 10.50 10.52 19.42
CA LEU A 5 9.33 10.03 20.16
C LEU A 5 8.24 11.11 20.29
N ILE A 6 8.62 12.36 20.54
CA ILE A 6 7.68 13.48 20.59
C ILE A 6 7.03 13.69 19.21
N LEU A 7 7.83 13.69 18.15
CA LEU A 7 7.32 13.84 16.78
C LEU A 7 6.40 12.70 16.37
N LEU A 8 6.71 11.46 16.78
CA LEU A 8 5.83 10.30 16.57
C LEU A 8 4.49 10.47 17.29
N PHE A 9 4.51 10.95 18.53
CA PHE A 9 3.28 11.23 19.29
C PHE A 9 2.46 12.35 18.65
N LEU A 10 3.10 13.43 18.19
CA LEU A 10 2.44 14.52 17.48
C LEU A 10 1.84 14.06 16.15
N LEU A 11 2.53 13.16 15.42
CA LEU A 11 2.02 12.56 14.19
C LEU A 11 0.73 11.77 14.46
N ALA A 12 0.73 10.96 15.52
CA ALA A 12 -0.45 10.21 15.93
C ALA A 12 -1.62 11.12 16.33
N LEU A 13 -1.34 12.17 17.13
CA LEU A 13 -2.36 13.15 17.54
C LEU A 13 -2.93 13.91 16.32
N GLY A 14 -2.07 14.28 15.38
CA GLY A 14 -2.44 14.98 14.15
C GLY A 14 -3.28 14.13 13.20
N ALA A 15 -3.19 12.80 13.26
CA ALA A 15 -3.98 11.91 12.40
C ALA A 15 -5.43 11.74 12.88
N ILE A 16 -5.73 12.00 14.17
CA ILE A 16 -7.07 11.78 14.75
C ILE A 16 -8.18 12.54 14.01
N PRO A 17 -8.07 13.85 13.74
CA PRO A 17 -9.13 14.57 13.05
C PRO A 17 -9.38 14.04 11.64
N GLY A 18 -8.32 13.62 10.94
CA GLY A 18 -8.43 13.07 9.58
C GLY A 18 -9.17 11.74 9.51
N SER A 19 -9.33 11.04 10.64
CA SER A 19 -10.12 9.80 10.75
C SER A 19 -11.54 10.02 11.26
N LEU A 20 -11.86 11.23 11.75
CA LEU A 20 -13.18 11.56 12.31
C LEU A 20 -14.02 12.46 11.39
N LEU A 21 -13.36 13.27 10.56
CA LEU A 21 -14.01 14.20 9.64
C LEU A 21 -13.83 13.72 8.19
N PRO A 22 -14.81 13.98 7.30
CA PRO A 22 -14.70 13.62 5.90
C PRO A 22 -13.46 14.28 5.28
N GLN A 23 -12.74 13.59 4.41
CA GLN A 23 -11.52 14.12 3.78
C GLN A 23 -11.78 14.33 2.28
N ARG A 24 -11.42 15.50 1.74
CA ARG A 24 -11.64 15.80 0.30
C ARG A 24 -10.91 14.84 -0.62
N GLY A 25 -9.76 14.31 -0.19
CA GLY A 25 -9.02 13.28 -0.90
C GLY A 25 -9.70 11.91 -0.93
N VAL A 26 -10.80 11.71 -0.19
CA VAL A 26 -11.59 10.48 -0.16
C VAL A 26 -12.95 10.72 -0.83
N SER A 27 -13.71 11.72 -0.38
CA SER A 27 -15.00 12.09 -0.95
C SER A 27 -15.19 13.61 -0.92
N VAL A 28 -15.21 14.22 -2.10
CA VAL A 28 -15.53 15.66 -2.24
C VAL A 28 -16.99 15.92 -1.85
N GLU A 29 -17.87 14.95 -2.11
CA GLU A 29 -19.30 15.06 -1.83
C GLU A 29 -19.61 15.08 -0.33
N GLU A 30 -19.02 14.17 0.46
CA GLU A 30 -19.20 14.16 1.92
C GLU A 30 -18.77 15.48 2.56
N VAL A 31 -17.65 16.07 2.10
CA VAL A 31 -17.18 17.37 2.58
C VAL A 31 -18.15 18.48 2.20
N ARG A 32 -18.73 18.43 0.99
CA ARG A 32 -19.74 19.41 0.54
C ARG A 32 -21.03 19.28 1.36
N ASN A 33 -21.52 18.06 1.60
CA ASN A 33 -22.70 17.81 2.40
C ASN A 33 -22.49 18.30 3.84
N TYR A 34 -21.31 18.08 4.42
CA TYR A 34 -20.96 18.64 5.73
C TYR A 34 -21.03 20.17 5.76
N HIS A 35 -20.66 20.87 4.68
CA HIS A 35 -20.80 22.33 4.58
C HIS A 35 -22.25 22.78 4.51
N LEU A 36 -23.14 22.00 3.88
CA LEU A 36 -24.57 22.27 3.84
C LEU A 36 -25.24 22.03 5.20
N GLU A 37 -24.86 20.96 5.89
CA GLU A 37 -25.38 20.61 7.21
C GLU A 37 -24.85 21.52 8.33
N HIS A 38 -23.61 22.01 8.20
CA HIS A 38 -22.92 22.80 9.23
C HIS A 38 -22.31 24.11 8.67
N PRO A 39 -23.13 25.07 8.21
CA PRO A 39 -22.67 26.26 7.49
C PRO A 39 -21.76 27.20 8.29
N ASP A 40 -21.89 27.24 9.63
CA ASP A 40 -21.07 28.10 10.49
C ASP A 40 -19.75 27.44 10.93
N LEU A 41 -19.76 26.12 11.14
CA LEU A 41 -18.62 25.37 11.67
C LEU A 41 -17.66 24.95 10.56
N ALA A 42 -18.19 24.49 9.42
CA ALA A 42 -17.38 23.95 8.33
C ALA A 42 -16.31 24.94 7.84
N PRO A 43 -16.58 26.25 7.63
CA PRO A 43 -15.56 27.19 7.20
C PRO A 43 -14.40 27.37 8.21
N VAL A 44 -14.65 27.16 9.51
CA VAL A 44 -13.60 27.26 10.54
C VAL A 44 -12.70 26.02 10.52
N LEU A 45 -13.31 24.83 10.46
CA LEU A 45 -12.57 23.56 10.34
C LEU A 45 -11.73 23.54 9.07
N ASP A 46 -12.26 24.09 7.99
CA ASP A 46 -11.60 24.16 6.70
C ASP A 46 -10.36 25.05 6.72
N ARG A 47 -10.43 26.22 7.37
CA ARG A 47 -9.26 27.09 7.60
C ARG A 47 -8.14 26.42 8.40
N LEU A 48 -8.48 25.44 9.23
CA LEU A 48 -7.53 24.64 10.00
C LEU A 48 -7.02 23.40 9.22
N TYR A 49 -7.44 23.24 7.95
CA TYR A 49 -7.15 22.09 7.09
C TYR A 49 -7.68 20.77 7.64
N LEU A 50 -8.79 20.77 8.39
CA LEU A 50 -9.31 19.54 9.01
C LEU A 50 -10.07 18.63 8.02
N PHE A 51 -10.44 19.12 6.84
CA PHE A 51 -10.92 18.31 5.72
C PHE A 51 -9.80 17.87 4.75
N ASP A 52 -8.56 18.31 5.03
CA ASP A 52 -7.35 18.11 4.23
C ASP A 52 -6.14 17.82 5.16
N VAL A 53 -6.36 17.02 6.20
CA VAL A 53 -5.38 16.85 7.29
C VAL A 53 -4.03 16.35 6.77
N TYR A 54 -4.06 15.37 5.88
CA TYR A 54 -2.87 14.69 5.36
C TYR A 54 -2.06 15.52 4.36
N SER A 55 -2.65 16.56 3.77
CA SER A 55 -1.99 17.54 2.90
C SER A 55 -1.74 18.88 3.61
N SER A 56 -2.18 19.03 4.85
CA SER A 56 -2.04 20.27 5.62
C SER A 56 -0.56 20.66 5.87
N PRO A 57 -0.25 21.97 5.95
CA PRO A 57 1.11 22.43 6.23
C PRO A 57 1.65 21.97 7.60
N TRP A 58 0.79 21.92 8.61
CA TRP A 58 1.18 21.55 9.97
C TRP A 58 1.45 20.05 10.10
N TYR A 59 0.65 19.20 9.45
CA TYR A 59 0.89 17.75 9.44
C TYR A 59 2.15 17.42 8.66
N SER A 60 2.31 18.05 7.48
CA SER A 60 3.51 17.94 6.65
C SER A 60 4.78 18.37 7.38
N ALA A 61 4.72 19.41 8.22
CA ALA A 61 5.85 19.85 9.03
C ALA A 61 6.28 18.79 10.07
N ILE A 62 5.32 18.14 10.75
CA ILE A 62 5.61 17.05 11.69
C ILE A 62 6.31 15.90 10.96
N TYR A 63 5.77 15.51 9.80
CA TYR A 63 6.33 14.45 8.96
C TYR A 63 7.76 14.79 8.50
N LEU A 64 7.99 16.01 8.00
CA LEU A 64 9.30 16.45 7.55
C LEU A 64 10.33 16.49 8.70
N LEU A 65 9.94 17.00 9.87
CA LEU A 65 10.81 17.02 11.05
C LEU A 65 11.15 15.61 11.51
N LEU A 66 10.19 14.68 11.46
CA LEU A 66 10.42 13.28 11.78
C LEU A 66 11.43 12.66 10.81
N PHE A 67 11.28 12.94 9.52
CA PHE A 67 12.20 12.49 8.48
C PHE A 67 13.63 13.01 8.68
N VAL A 68 13.79 14.32 8.93
CA VAL A 68 15.11 14.92 9.21
C VAL A 68 15.73 14.33 10.48
N SER A 69 14.93 14.17 11.54
CA SER A 69 15.36 13.56 12.80
C SER A 69 15.85 12.11 12.59
N LEU A 70 15.12 11.32 11.80
CA LEU A 70 15.48 9.95 11.46
C LEU A 70 16.78 9.92 10.65
N ALA A 71 16.88 10.72 9.58
CA ALA A 71 18.09 10.81 8.76
C ALA A 71 19.31 11.22 9.58
N GLY A 72 19.15 12.23 10.44
CA GLY A 72 20.19 12.71 11.36
C GLY A 72 20.63 11.66 12.39
N CYS A 73 19.79 10.69 12.73
CA CYS A 73 20.17 9.57 13.60
C CYS A 73 20.84 8.43 12.82
N VAL A 74 20.33 8.11 11.63
CA VAL A 74 20.75 6.90 10.88
C VAL A 74 22.06 7.13 10.11
N LEU A 75 22.23 8.29 9.45
CA LEU A 75 23.40 8.54 8.60
C LEU A 75 24.74 8.55 9.37
N PRO A 76 24.87 9.23 10.53
CA PRO A 76 26.12 9.18 11.30
C PRO A 76 26.42 7.77 11.83
N ARG A 77 25.38 7.01 12.19
CA ARG A 77 25.53 5.62 12.64
C ARG A 77 26.00 4.71 11.52
N ALA A 78 25.47 4.87 10.31
CA ALA A 78 25.93 4.16 9.12
C ALA A 78 27.40 4.48 8.82
N ALA A 79 27.79 5.75 8.88
CA ALA A 79 29.17 6.18 8.69
C ALA A 79 30.13 5.61 9.76
N ALA A 80 29.72 5.59 11.03
CA ALA A 80 30.49 4.99 12.10
C ALA A 80 30.68 3.48 11.91
N HIS A 81 29.61 2.77 11.51
CA HIS A 81 29.66 1.35 11.19
C HIS A 81 30.60 1.04 10.02
N TYR A 82 30.54 1.84 8.96
CA TYR A 82 31.46 1.71 7.82
C TYR A 82 32.93 1.84 8.23
N ARG A 83 33.25 2.76 9.15
CA ARG A 83 34.60 2.90 9.71
C ARG A 83 35.00 1.67 10.53
N LEU A 84 34.09 1.10 11.33
CA LEU A 84 34.34 -0.11 12.10
C LEU A 84 34.57 -1.34 11.22
N LEU A 85 33.83 -1.48 10.12
CA LEU A 85 34.07 -2.55 9.14
C LEU A 85 35.49 -2.51 8.58
N ARG A 86 36.09 -1.32 8.44
CA ARG A 86 37.47 -1.14 7.96
C ARG A 86 38.53 -1.21 9.06
N ALA A 87 38.14 -1.11 10.33
CA ALA A 87 39.08 -1.16 11.45
C ALA A 87 39.67 -2.57 11.64
N ARG A 88 40.84 -2.66 12.29
CA ARG A 88 41.42 -3.94 12.72
C ARG A 88 40.65 -4.48 13.94
N PRO A 89 40.55 -5.82 14.10
CA PRO A 89 40.02 -6.43 15.32
C PRO A 89 40.62 -5.80 16.58
N PRO A 90 39.87 -5.62 17.68
CA PRO A 90 40.37 -4.93 18.86
C PRO A 90 41.53 -5.69 19.52
N ARG A 91 42.41 -4.97 20.22
CA ARG A 91 43.51 -5.55 21.01
C ARG A 91 43.01 -6.53 22.06
N THR A 92 43.82 -7.55 22.32
CA THR A 92 43.59 -8.55 23.36
C THR A 92 43.43 -7.90 24.73
N PRO A 93 42.33 -8.17 25.47
CA PRO A 93 42.15 -7.66 26.83
C PRO A 93 43.30 -8.07 27.76
N ARG A 94 43.63 -7.23 28.74
CA ARG A 94 44.69 -7.54 29.72
C ARG A 94 44.40 -8.81 30.51
N ARG A 95 43.13 -9.02 30.89
CA ARG A 95 42.65 -10.12 31.72
C ARG A 95 41.68 -11.01 30.95
N LEU A 96 42.18 -12.12 30.40
CA LEU A 96 41.38 -13.11 29.68
C LEU A 96 40.61 -14.03 30.64
N ASP A 97 41.12 -14.22 31.85
CA ASP A 97 40.50 -14.98 32.94
C ASP A 97 39.10 -14.45 33.32
N ARG A 98 38.88 -13.14 33.16
CA ARG A 98 37.59 -12.47 33.46
C ARG A 98 36.59 -12.48 32.31
N MET A 99 36.94 -13.04 31.16
CA MET A 99 36.00 -13.14 30.05
C MET A 99 34.89 -14.14 30.40
N PRO A 100 33.67 -13.96 29.88
CA PRO A 100 32.56 -14.90 30.11
C PRO A 100 32.91 -16.34 29.75
N TYR A 101 33.78 -16.50 28.76
CA TYR A 101 34.40 -17.78 28.43
C TYR A 101 35.92 -17.62 28.53
N SER A 102 36.56 -18.43 29.36
CA SER A 102 38.01 -18.43 29.52
C SER A 102 38.53 -19.86 29.67
N ALA A 103 39.73 -20.10 29.14
CA ALA A 103 40.45 -21.37 29.29
C ALA A 103 41.95 -21.12 29.31
N THR A 104 42.67 -21.86 30.15
CA THR A 104 44.13 -21.76 30.25
C THR A 104 44.74 -23.15 30.31
N PHE A 105 45.83 -23.37 29.56
CA PHE A 105 46.62 -24.60 29.65
C PHE A 105 48.09 -24.33 29.33
N ALA A 106 48.97 -25.27 29.69
CA ALA A 106 50.39 -25.23 29.38
C ALA A 106 50.76 -26.24 28.28
N THR A 107 51.76 -25.91 27.47
CA THR A 107 52.30 -26.75 26.38
C THR A 107 53.81 -26.54 26.25
N ASP A 108 54.52 -27.54 25.73
CA ASP A 108 55.96 -27.45 25.46
C ASP A 108 56.25 -26.75 24.12
N ALA A 109 55.23 -26.59 23.25
CA ALA A 109 55.31 -25.84 22.01
C ALA A 109 55.71 -24.37 22.24
N ALA A 110 56.47 -23.78 21.31
CA ALA A 110 56.82 -22.37 21.35
C ALA A 110 55.58 -21.45 21.22
N PRO A 111 55.57 -20.25 21.83
CA PRO A 111 54.44 -19.31 21.75
C PRO A 111 53.99 -19.00 20.32
N GLU A 112 54.93 -18.86 19.39
CA GLU A 112 54.67 -18.57 17.99
C GLU A 112 53.88 -19.71 17.32
N ARG A 113 54.19 -20.96 17.67
CA ARG A 113 53.47 -22.14 17.18
C ARG A 113 52.06 -22.21 17.74
N ALA A 114 51.87 -21.87 19.02
CA ALA A 114 50.56 -21.81 19.63
C ALA A 114 49.65 -20.77 18.95
N LEU A 115 50.19 -19.59 18.61
CA LEU A 115 49.46 -18.56 17.86
C LEU A 115 49.20 -18.97 16.40
N ALA A 116 50.13 -19.66 15.74
CA ALA A 116 49.94 -20.16 14.38
C ALA A 116 48.81 -21.22 14.29
N GLU A 117 48.76 -22.15 15.24
CA GLU A 117 47.67 -23.14 15.32
C GLU A 117 46.33 -22.49 15.64
N ALA A 118 46.32 -21.50 16.55
CA ALA A 118 45.13 -20.71 16.84
C ALA A 118 44.63 -19.97 15.58
N ARG A 119 45.54 -19.38 14.80
CA ARG A 119 45.23 -18.71 13.53
C ARG A 119 44.61 -19.68 12.52
N SER A 120 45.15 -20.90 12.41
CA SER A 120 44.60 -21.95 11.54
C SER A 120 43.16 -22.32 11.92
N LEU A 121 42.91 -22.56 13.21
CA LEU A 121 41.57 -22.89 13.72
C LEU A 121 40.57 -21.74 13.56
N LEU A 122 41.04 -20.50 13.56
CA LEU A 122 40.23 -19.29 13.44
C LEU A 122 40.14 -18.77 12.01
N GLY A 123 40.55 -19.51 10.99
CA GLY A 123 40.67 -19.04 9.59
C GLY A 123 39.41 -18.42 8.96
N GLY A 124 38.20 -18.71 9.47
CA GLY A 124 36.95 -18.05 9.07
C GLY A 124 36.66 -16.70 9.77
N HIS A 125 37.60 -16.19 10.56
CA HIS A 125 37.49 -14.93 11.30
C HIS A 125 38.41 -13.86 10.71
N ARG A 126 38.10 -12.60 10.98
CA ARG A 126 39.08 -11.51 10.79
C ARG A 126 40.05 -11.57 11.95
N ILE A 127 41.34 -11.64 11.64
CA ILE A 127 42.41 -11.85 12.61
C ILE A 127 43.33 -10.65 12.65
N ALA A 128 43.73 -10.24 13.86
CA ALA A 128 44.82 -9.29 14.10
C ALA A 128 45.77 -9.84 15.17
N GLU A 129 47.06 -9.71 14.90
CA GLU A 129 48.14 -10.13 15.80
C GLU A 129 48.70 -8.92 16.57
N TYR A 130 49.04 -9.17 17.83
CA TYR A 130 49.49 -8.18 18.81
C TYR A 130 50.64 -8.75 19.66
N GLY A 131 51.79 -9.01 19.03
CA GLY A 131 52.97 -9.55 19.71
C GLY A 131 52.71 -10.96 20.26
N ASP A 132 52.40 -11.05 21.55
CA ASP A 132 52.15 -12.31 22.28
C ASP A 132 50.70 -12.82 22.16
N SER A 133 49.86 -12.15 21.36
CA SER A 133 48.43 -12.49 21.29
C SER A 133 47.81 -12.29 19.92
N LEU A 134 46.68 -12.99 19.72
CA LEU A 134 45.87 -13.02 18.52
C LEU A 134 44.42 -12.69 18.89
N SER A 135 43.83 -11.76 18.15
CA SER A 135 42.42 -11.36 18.26
C SER A 135 41.68 -11.79 17.00
N ALA A 136 40.58 -12.50 17.17
CA ALA A 136 39.76 -13.02 16.08
C ALA A 136 38.29 -12.64 16.27
N GLU A 137 37.63 -12.25 15.20
CA GLU A 137 36.23 -11.80 15.24
C GLU A 137 35.43 -12.20 13.99
N THR A 138 34.14 -12.44 14.19
CA THR A 138 33.18 -12.78 13.12
C THR A 138 31.78 -12.25 13.45
N GLY A 139 30.86 -12.31 12.49
CA GLY A 139 29.46 -11.92 12.64
C GLY A 139 29.17 -10.42 12.48
N TYR A 140 30.02 -9.70 11.74
CA TYR A 140 29.83 -8.29 11.36
C TYR A 140 28.56 -8.01 10.54
N LEU A 141 28.02 -9.05 9.89
CA LEU A 141 26.76 -8.96 9.16
C LEU A 141 25.59 -8.61 10.08
N ARG A 142 25.68 -8.85 11.41
CA ARG A 142 24.63 -8.43 12.36
C ARG A 142 24.46 -6.92 12.41
N GLU A 143 25.56 -6.20 12.63
CA GLU A 143 25.55 -4.75 12.72
C GLU A 143 25.30 -4.11 11.35
N THR A 144 25.80 -4.76 10.29
CA THR A 144 25.51 -4.35 8.90
C THR A 144 24.02 -4.50 8.59
N GLY A 145 23.40 -5.61 8.95
CA GLY A 145 21.96 -5.84 8.82
C GLY A 145 21.14 -4.77 9.53
N ASN A 146 21.58 -4.37 10.73
CA ASN A 146 20.90 -3.33 11.50
C ASN A 146 20.96 -1.97 10.79
N VAL A 147 22.13 -1.63 10.22
CA VAL A 147 22.29 -0.40 9.43
C VAL A 147 21.46 -0.47 8.14
N VAL A 148 21.49 -1.58 7.40
CA VAL A 148 20.68 -1.79 6.19
C VAL A 148 19.19 -1.67 6.50
N PHE A 149 18.72 -2.25 7.60
CA PHE A 149 17.33 -2.13 8.05
C PHE A 149 16.92 -0.66 8.27
N HIS A 150 17.73 0.13 8.98
CA HIS A 150 17.38 1.53 9.21
C HIS A 150 17.47 2.39 7.94
N LEU A 151 18.47 2.16 7.10
CA LEU A 151 18.62 2.88 5.82
C LEU A 151 17.51 2.54 4.83
N SER A 152 17.05 1.29 4.82
CA SER A 152 15.94 0.87 3.96
C SER A 152 14.61 1.46 4.39
N LEU A 153 14.36 1.64 5.70
CA LEU A 153 13.20 2.41 6.15
C LEU A 153 13.24 3.86 5.66
N LEU A 154 14.42 4.50 5.70
CA LEU A 154 14.60 5.85 5.15
C LEU A 154 14.39 5.87 3.63
N ALA A 155 14.95 4.91 2.89
CA ALA A 155 14.80 4.80 1.45
C ALA A 155 13.33 4.50 1.04
N LEU A 156 12.61 3.72 1.84
CA LEU A 156 11.18 3.47 1.65
C LEU A 156 10.38 4.77 1.79
N LEU A 157 10.63 5.56 2.83
CA LEU A 157 10.00 6.86 3.03
C LEU A 157 10.29 7.82 1.87
N VAL A 158 11.54 7.87 1.40
CA VAL A 158 11.91 8.66 0.21
C VAL A 158 11.16 8.17 -1.02
N SER A 159 11.07 6.86 -1.24
CA SER A 159 10.38 6.29 -2.39
C SER A 159 8.89 6.64 -2.37
N LEU A 160 8.22 6.52 -1.22
CA LEU A 160 6.82 6.93 -1.07
C LEU A 160 6.63 8.43 -1.31
N ALA A 161 7.54 9.28 -0.81
CA ALA A 161 7.51 10.71 -1.07
C ALA A 161 7.70 11.04 -2.55
N CYS A 162 8.65 10.39 -3.22
CA CYS A 162 8.86 10.53 -4.66
C CYS A 162 7.64 10.03 -5.46
N GLY A 163 7.02 8.93 -5.07
CA GLY A 163 5.80 8.41 -5.71
C GLY A 163 4.63 9.37 -5.58
N SER A 164 4.44 9.97 -4.40
CA SER A 164 3.42 11.01 -4.19
C SER A 164 3.71 12.31 -4.97
N PHE A 165 4.99 12.65 -5.15
CA PHE A 165 5.39 13.89 -5.83
C PHE A 165 5.35 13.77 -7.37
N LEU A 166 5.76 12.61 -7.91
CA LEU A 166 5.91 12.36 -9.35
C LEU A 166 4.79 11.52 -9.96
N GLY A 167 3.99 10.85 -9.13
CA GLY A 167 2.90 9.98 -9.55
C GLY A 167 1.55 10.66 -9.45
N TYR A 168 0.52 9.99 -9.95
CA TYR A 168 -0.87 10.45 -9.84
C TYR A 168 -1.81 9.27 -9.57
N ARG A 169 -3.00 9.61 -9.07
CA ARG A 169 -4.14 8.68 -9.01
C ARG A 169 -5.36 9.33 -9.65
N GLY A 170 -6.17 8.54 -10.33
CA GLY A 170 -7.45 8.98 -10.86
C GLY A 170 -8.49 7.89 -10.67
N ASN A 171 -9.71 8.28 -10.31
CA ASN A 171 -10.86 7.39 -10.20
C ASN A 171 -11.84 7.71 -11.33
N MET A 172 -12.48 6.67 -11.85
CA MET A 172 -13.47 6.79 -12.92
C MET A 172 -14.50 5.67 -12.79
N LEU A 173 -15.72 5.95 -13.20
CA LEU A 173 -16.76 4.97 -13.45
C LEU A 173 -16.84 4.70 -14.95
N VAL A 174 -16.85 3.42 -15.35
CA VAL A 174 -16.98 3.01 -16.75
C VAL A 174 -18.13 2.02 -16.87
N THR A 175 -19.13 2.34 -17.68
CA THR A 175 -20.26 1.45 -18.00
C THR A 175 -19.87 0.48 -19.10
N GLU A 176 -20.51 -0.69 -19.15
CA GLU A 176 -20.29 -1.64 -20.23
C GLU A 176 -20.57 -1.03 -21.61
N GLY A 177 -19.64 -1.28 -22.52
CA GLY A 177 -19.61 -0.70 -23.86
C GLY A 177 -18.94 0.67 -23.94
N ASP A 178 -18.73 1.36 -22.81
CA ASP A 178 -18.10 2.68 -22.81
C ASP A 178 -16.58 2.61 -22.93
N GLU A 179 -16.04 3.65 -23.54
CA GLU A 179 -14.61 3.83 -23.75
C GLU A 179 -14.03 4.84 -22.75
N PHE A 180 -12.80 4.59 -22.34
CA PHE A 180 -12.00 5.46 -21.50
C PHE A 180 -10.67 5.78 -22.18
N ALA A 181 -10.36 7.06 -22.32
CA ALA A 181 -9.04 7.54 -22.69
C ALA A 181 -8.38 8.17 -21.46
N ASN A 182 -7.10 7.86 -21.20
CA ASN A 182 -6.40 8.45 -20.07
C ASN A 182 -6.06 9.92 -20.30
N THR A 183 -7.04 10.78 -20.04
CA THR A 183 -6.95 12.24 -20.11
C THR A 183 -7.57 12.84 -18.85
N LEU A 184 -7.16 14.06 -18.47
CA LEU A 184 -7.67 14.71 -17.26
C LEU A 184 -9.21 14.79 -17.22
N THR A 185 -9.84 15.02 -18.37
CA THR A 185 -11.30 15.17 -18.49
C THR A 185 -12.08 13.86 -18.38
N SER A 186 -11.40 12.72 -18.46
CA SER A 186 -12.04 11.40 -18.37
C SER A 186 -12.13 10.86 -16.94
N TYR A 187 -11.55 11.56 -15.97
CA TYR A 187 -11.59 11.18 -14.57
C TYR A 187 -12.68 11.93 -13.81
N ASP A 188 -13.46 11.19 -13.01
CA ASP A 188 -14.42 11.78 -12.06
C ASP A 188 -13.68 12.48 -10.91
N ALA A 189 -12.54 11.91 -10.50
CA ALA A 189 -11.63 12.52 -9.53
C ALA A 189 -10.18 12.28 -9.93
N PHE A 190 -9.39 13.34 -9.94
CA PHE A 190 -7.96 13.28 -10.28
C PHE A 190 -7.09 13.90 -9.19
N HIS A 191 -6.08 13.16 -8.75
CA HIS A 191 -5.17 13.51 -7.67
C HIS A 191 -3.72 13.46 -8.19
N PRO A 192 -3.24 14.55 -8.80
CA PRO A 192 -1.86 14.62 -9.28
C PRO A 192 -0.89 14.89 -8.14
N GLY A 193 0.30 14.30 -8.26
CA GLY A 193 1.47 14.74 -7.51
C GLY A 193 1.92 16.14 -7.92
N THR A 194 2.65 16.82 -7.04
CA THR A 194 3.05 18.23 -7.22
C THR A 194 3.85 18.49 -8.50
N ALA A 195 4.60 17.51 -9.01
CA ALA A 195 5.39 17.63 -10.23
C ALA A 195 4.78 16.92 -11.45
N VAL A 196 3.52 16.50 -11.36
CA VAL A 196 2.79 15.92 -12.49
C VAL A 196 2.19 17.03 -13.34
N ASP A 197 2.48 17.00 -14.63
CA ASP A 197 1.74 17.77 -15.64
C ASP A 197 0.53 16.94 -16.10
N PRO A 198 -0.72 17.36 -15.81
CA PRO A 198 -1.92 16.62 -16.23
C PRO A 198 -2.05 16.45 -17.74
N ALA A 199 -1.41 17.30 -18.55
CA ALA A 199 -1.41 17.18 -20.01
C ALA A 199 -0.41 16.13 -20.52
N GLY A 200 0.53 15.68 -19.66
CA GLY A 200 1.60 14.75 -20.00
C GLY A 200 1.41 13.34 -19.43
N ILE A 201 0.19 12.98 -19.03
CA ILE A 201 -0.10 11.62 -18.55
C ILE A 201 -0.12 10.61 -19.72
N GLN A 202 0.05 9.33 -19.37
CA GLN A 202 0.17 8.20 -20.30
C GLN A 202 -1.03 8.15 -21.26
N PRO A 203 -0.89 8.16 -22.58
CA PRO A 203 -2.01 8.27 -23.52
C PRO A 203 -2.65 6.91 -23.85
N PHE A 204 -2.88 6.06 -22.85
CA PHE A 204 -3.53 4.77 -23.06
C PHE A 204 -5.06 4.91 -23.18
N TRP A 205 -5.68 3.90 -23.78
CA TRP A 205 -7.12 3.79 -23.96
C TRP A 205 -7.59 2.40 -23.53
N MET A 206 -8.82 2.30 -23.04
CA MET A 206 -9.48 1.03 -22.73
C MET A 206 -11.00 1.12 -22.95
N ARG A 207 -11.64 -0.03 -23.16
CA ARG A 207 -13.09 -0.19 -23.24
C ARG A 207 -13.49 -1.34 -22.32
N LEU A 208 -14.58 -1.13 -21.57
CA LEU A 208 -15.20 -2.22 -20.82
C LEU A 208 -16.06 -3.03 -21.80
N ASP A 209 -15.65 -4.27 -22.08
CA ASP A 209 -16.40 -5.15 -22.96
C ASP A 209 -17.59 -5.78 -22.24
N ASP A 210 -17.35 -6.28 -21.03
CA ASP A 210 -18.29 -7.04 -20.22
C ASP A 210 -17.82 -7.05 -18.76
N PHE A 211 -18.77 -7.10 -17.83
CA PHE A 211 -18.51 -7.28 -16.41
C PHE A 211 -19.39 -8.38 -15.82
N GLU A 212 -18.79 -9.30 -15.08
CA GLU A 212 -19.49 -10.37 -14.38
C GLU A 212 -19.17 -10.32 -12.89
N ALA A 213 -20.21 -10.12 -12.08
CA ALA A 213 -20.19 -10.34 -10.63
C ALA A 213 -20.92 -11.64 -10.30
N SER A 214 -20.28 -12.52 -9.53
CA SER A 214 -20.93 -13.72 -9.00
C SER A 214 -21.05 -13.64 -7.49
N PHE A 215 -22.16 -14.13 -6.95
CA PHE A 215 -22.47 -14.11 -5.53
C PHE A 215 -22.82 -15.51 -5.04
N VAL A 216 -22.59 -15.78 -3.76
CA VAL A 216 -22.99 -17.05 -3.14
C VAL A 216 -24.52 -17.11 -3.06
N ASP A 217 -25.12 -18.14 -3.64
CA ASP A 217 -26.59 -18.27 -3.65
C ASP A 217 -27.17 -18.83 -2.35
N GLU A 218 -26.48 -19.78 -1.71
CA GLU A 218 -27.03 -20.56 -0.60
C GLU A 218 -26.11 -20.61 0.65
N GLY A 219 -26.73 -20.77 1.81
CA GLY A 219 -26.06 -20.99 3.08
C GLY A 219 -25.83 -19.70 3.89
N SER A 220 -24.94 -19.77 4.88
CA SER A 220 -24.68 -18.63 5.79
C SER A 220 -23.96 -17.46 5.12
N MET A 221 -23.47 -17.66 3.90
CA MET A 221 -22.70 -16.67 3.13
C MET A 221 -23.50 -16.15 1.93
N THR A 222 -24.80 -16.45 1.84
CA THR A 222 -25.68 -15.96 0.77
C THR A 222 -25.54 -14.45 0.57
N GLY A 223 -25.42 -14.02 -0.68
CA GLY A 223 -25.22 -12.61 -1.07
C GLY A 223 -23.78 -12.11 -0.97
N GLN A 224 -22.84 -12.90 -0.45
CA GLN A 224 -21.43 -12.51 -0.49
C GLN A 224 -20.82 -12.70 -1.86
N ALA A 225 -19.98 -11.76 -2.28
CA ALA A 225 -19.27 -11.81 -3.55
C ALA A 225 -18.33 -13.02 -3.61
N ALA A 226 -18.43 -13.78 -4.69
CA ALA A 226 -17.58 -14.92 -5.01
C ALA A 226 -16.51 -14.54 -6.05
N SER A 227 -16.86 -13.78 -7.09
CA SER A 227 -15.91 -13.26 -8.07
C SER A 227 -16.35 -11.93 -8.66
N TYR A 228 -15.38 -11.11 -9.06
CA TYR A 228 -15.58 -9.95 -9.92
C TYR A 228 -14.61 -10.03 -11.08
N ARG A 229 -15.14 -9.96 -12.29
CA ARG A 229 -14.38 -10.13 -13.53
C ARG A 229 -14.81 -9.03 -14.50
N ALA A 230 -13.87 -8.19 -14.93
CA ALA A 230 -14.11 -7.22 -16.00
C ALA A 230 -13.26 -7.59 -17.22
N ASP A 231 -13.90 -7.86 -18.35
CA ASP A 231 -13.24 -8.09 -19.62
C ASP A 231 -12.98 -6.73 -20.30
N LEU A 232 -11.71 -6.45 -20.57
CA LEU A 232 -11.26 -5.17 -21.13
C LEU A 232 -10.56 -5.38 -22.46
N THR A 233 -10.83 -4.48 -23.41
CA THR A 233 -9.97 -4.24 -24.57
C THR A 233 -9.20 -2.95 -24.34
N TYR A 234 -7.88 -2.94 -24.55
CA TYR A 234 -7.04 -1.78 -24.29
C TYR A 234 -5.94 -1.58 -25.35
N ARG A 235 -5.42 -0.35 -25.41
CA ARG A 235 -4.25 0.04 -26.21
C ARG A 235 -3.27 0.79 -25.33
N GLU A 236 -1.99 0.40 -25.38
CA GLU A 236 -0.93 1.04 -24.58
C GLU A 236 -0.62 2.48 -25.03
N SER A 237 -0.86 2.80 -26.30
CA SER A 237 -0.71 4.14 -26.88
C SER A 237 -1.64 4.27 -28.09
N PRO A 238 -1.85 5.49 -28.64
CA PRO A 238 -2.78 5.70 -29.75
C PRO A 238 -2.47 4.85 -31.00
N ASP A 239 -1.19 4.56 -31.24
CA ASP A 239 -0.71 3.78 -32.39
C ASP A 239 -0.51 2.28 -32.08
N ALA A 240 -0.76 1.85 -30.84
CA ALA A 240 -0.59 0.45 -30.44
C ALA A 240 -1.78 -0.42 -30.88
N GLU A 241 -1.50 -1.71 -31.11
CA GLU A 241 -2.55 -2.70 -31.35
C GLU A 241 -3.42 -2.92 -30.11
N GLU A 242 -4.69 -3.26 -30.34
CA GLU A 242 -5.60 -3.67 -29.27
C GLU A 242 -5.19 -5.00 -28.66
N ARG A 243 -5.37 -5.08 -27.34
CA ARG A 243 -5.14 -6.30 -26.55
C ARG A 243 -6.30 -6.49 -25.60
N SER A 244 -6.57 -7.74 -25.27
CA SER A 244 -7.55 -8.08 -24.23
C SER A 244 -6.86 -8.29 -22.88
N HIS A 245 -7.55 -7.93 -21.81
CA HIS A 245 -7.14 -8.20 -20.44
C HIS A 245 -8.35 -8.50 -19.58
N VAL A 246 -8.22 -9.49 -18.69
CA VAL A 246 -9.21 -9.75 -17.65
C VAL A 246 -8.75 -9.06 -16.38
N LEU A 247 -9.50 -8.06 -15.95
CA LEU A 247 -9.25 -7.32 -14.71
C LEU A 247 -10.02 -8.00 -13.56
N GLU A 248 -9.31 -8.39 -12.51
CA GLU A 248 -9.89 -9.04 -11.32
C GLU A 248 -9.30 -8.44 -10.02
N VAL A 249 -9.90 -8.78 -8.89
CA VAL A 249 -9.37 -8.39 -7.57
C VAL A 249 -7.95 -8.94 -7.39
N ASN A 250 -6.98 -8.05 -7.14
CA ASN A 250 -5.52 -8.34 -7.08
C ASN A 250 -4.84 -8.70 -8.42
N HIS A 251 -5.55 -8.65 -9.54
CA HIS A 251 -5.00 -8.82 -10.88
C HIS A 251 -5.21 -7.54 -11.71
N PRO A 252 -4.45 -6.46 -11.42
CA PRO A 252 -4.60 -5.18 -12.12
C PRO A 252 -4.04 -5.21 -13.54
N LEU A 253 -4.63 -4.39 -14.42
CA LEU A 253 -4.05 -4.09 -15.73
C LEU A 253 -2.82 -3.21 -15.56
N GLN A 254 -1.71 -3.58 -16.19
CA GLN A 254 -0.51 -2.75 -16.28
C GLN A 254 -0.41 -2.19 -17.69
N VAL A 255 -0.45 -0.86 -17.83
CA VAL A 255 -0.51 -0.19 -19.14
C VAL A 255 0.33 1.09 -19.10
N ASP A 256 1.33 1.19 -19.98
CA ASP A 256 2.26 2.33 -20.08
C ASP A 256 2.89 2.78 -18.73
N GLY A 257 3.18 1.84 -17.83
CA GLY A 257 3.71 2.13 -16.49
C GLY A 257 2.68 2.58 -15.45
N ALA A 258 1.42 2.77 -15.85
CA ALA A 258 0.28 2.90 -14.95
C ALA A 258 -0.30 1.52 -14.55
N GLN A 259 -1.11 1.51 -13.51
CA GLN A 259 -1.86 0.35 -13.03
C GLN A 259 -3.34 0.72 -12.95
N VAL A 260 -4.21 -0.11 -13.50
CA VAL A 260 -5.66 0.03 -13.38
C VAL A 260 -6.17 -1.04 -12.43
N TYR A 261 -6.88 -0.62 -11.38
CA TYR A 261 -7.45 -1.50 -10.36
C TYR A 261 -8.97 -1.43 -10.40
N LEU A 262 -9.62 -2.58 -10.23
CA LEU A 262 -11.05 -2.68 -9.96
C LEU A 262 -11.32 -2.32 -8.50
N LEU A 263 -12.10 -1.27 -8.25
CA LEU A 263 -12.49 -0.84 -6.90
C LEU A 263 -13.87 -1.37 -6.50
N GLY A 264 -14.79 -1.45 -7.45
CA GLY A 264 -16.18 -1.85 -7.21
C GLY A 264 -16.97 -1.90 -8.51
N HIS A 265 -18.26 -2.16 -8.39
CA HIS A 265 -19.21 -2.20 -9.50
C HIS A 265 -20.57 -1.69 -9.05
N GLY A 266 -21.50 -1.58 -10.00
CA GLY A 266 -22.91 -1.35 -9.74
C GLY A 266 -23.69 -1.35 -11.04
N TYR A 267 -24.96 -0.94 -10.97
CA TYR A 267 -25.87 -1.05 -12.10
C TYR A 267 -26.15 0.31 -12.74
N ALA A 268 -26.20 0.33 -14.06
CA ALA A 268 -26.64 1.44 -14.88
C ALA A 268 -27.96 1.10 -15.60
N PRO A 269 -29.12 1.37 -14.98
CA PRO A 269 -30.42 1.26 -15.62
C PRO A 269 -30.45 2.03 -16.96
N THR A 270 -31.00 1.40 -17.99
CA THR A 270 -31.10 1.95 -19.34
C THR A 270 -32.50 2.46 -19.59
N PHE A 271 -32.59 3.75 -19.91
CA PHE A 271 -33.85 4.42 -20.15
C PHE A 271 -33.97 4.89 -21.58
N ARG A 272 -35.16 4.71 -22.15
CA ARG A 272 -35.55 5.34 -23.41
C ARG A 272 -36.66 6.35 -23.15
N VAL A 273 -36.46 7.60 -23.54
CA VAL A 273 -37.49 8.65 -23.47
C VAL A 273 -37.93 9.02 -24.86
N THR A 274 -39.25 8.96 -25.06
CA THR A 274 -39.92 9.33 -26.30
C THR A 274 -40.77 10.57 -26.06
N ASP A 275 -40.65 11.59 -26.92
CA ASP A 275 -41.46 12.80 -26.85
C ASP A 275 -42.92 12.56 -27.29
N ALA A 276 -43.78 13.57 -27.14
CA ALA A 276 -45.18 13.48 -27.54
C ALA A 276 -45.41 13.29 -29.06
N ASP A 277 -44.39 13.57 -29.89
CA ASP A 277 -44.42 13.34 -31.33
C ASP A 277 -43.96 11.90 -31.70
N GLY A 278 -43.56 11.09 -30.72
CA GLY A 278 -43.05 9.73 -30.94
C GLY A 278 -41.56 9.67 -31.29
N ARG A 279 -40.78 10.74 -31.08
CA ARG A 279 -39.32 10.76 -31.33
C ARG A 279 -38.56 10.37 -30.06
N VAL A 280 -37.55 9.52 -30.21
CA VAL A 280 -36.62 9.19 -29.13
C VAL A 280 -35.68 10.37 -28.90
N VAL A 281 -35.73 10.94 -27.69
CA VAL A 281 -34.92 12.10 -27.26
C VAL A 281 -33.86 11.73 -26.23
N PHE A 282 -33.93 10.52 -25.67
CA PHE A 282 -32.94 9.96 -24.75
C PHE A 282 -32.93 8.44 -24.89
N ASP A 283 -31.76 7.82 -24.97
CA ASP A 283 -31.58 6.36 -25.01
C ASP A 283 -30.18 6.01 -24.48
N GLN A 284 -30.05 5.92 -23.16
CA GLN A 284 -28.75 5.77 -22.49
C GLN A 284 -28.86 4.94 -21.20
N ALA A 285 -27.79 4.23 -20.87
CA ALA A 285 -27.55 3.67 -19.56
C ALA A 285 -27.09 4.77 -18.61
N VAL A 286 -27.72 4.87 -17.43
CA VAL A 286 -27.42 5.92 -16.44
C VAL A 286 -26.92 5.24 -15.18
N PRO A 287 -25.66 5.47 -14.75
CA PRO A 287 -25.13 4.87 -13.52
C PRO A 287 -25.94 5.29 -12.29
N PHE A 288 -26.45 4.31 -11.55
CA PHE A 288 -27.07 4.52 -10.23
C PHE A 288 -26.06 4.09 -9.17
N LEU A 289 -25.86 4.92 -8.15
CA LEU A 289 -24.85 4.71 -7.12
C LEU A 289 -25.42 3.85 -5.99
N ASP A 290 -24.69 2.79 -5.63
CA ASP A 290 -25.04 1.90 -4.52
C ASP A 290 -25.13 2.66 -3.19
N ARG A 291 -26.18 2.38 -2.42
CA ARG A 291 -26.37 2.90 -1.05
C ARG A 291 -25.45 2.23 -0.02
N GLY A 292 -24.81 1.12 -0.37
CA GLY A 292 -23.96 0.33 0.52
C GLY A 292 -24.74 -0.55 1.48
N ASP A 293 -25.96 -0.95 1.11
CA ASP A 293 -26.83 -1.82 1.92
C ASP A 293 -26.50 -3.33 1.77
N GLY A 294 -25.59 -3.66 0.85
CA GLY A 294 -25.15 -5.03 0.56
C GLY A 294 -25.98 -5.74 -0.52
N ASN A 295 -27.15 -5.19 -0.90
CA ASN A 295 -28.02 -5.71 -1.95
C ASN A 295 -28.09 -4.79 -3.17
N PHE A 296 -27.15 -3.84 -3.28
CA PHE A 296 -26.97 -2.92 -4.40
C PHE A 296 -28.24 -2.10 -4.72
N THR A 297 -29.05 -1.78 -3.70
CA THR A 297 -30.08 -0.75 -3.88
C THR A 297 -29.38 0.54 -4.25
N SER A 298 -29.71 1.08 -5.41
CA SER A 298 -28.93 2.16 -6.01
C SER A 298 -29.81 3.39 -6.28
N ASP A 299 -29.26 4.58 -6.05
CA ASP A 299 -29.92 5.86 -6.33
C ASP A 299 -29.33 6.51 -7.57
N GLY A 300 -30.16 7.15 -8.39
CA GLY A 300 -29.68 7.84 -9.56
C GLY A 300 -30.56 8.98 -10.04
N VAL A 301 -30.02 9.72 -11.00
CA VAL A 301 -30.68 10.89 -11.59
C VAL A 301 -30.60 10.79 -13.11
N VAL A 302 -31.74 10.88 -13.76
CA VAL A 302 -31.86 10.92 -15.22
C VAL A 302 -32.19 12.36 -15.63
N LYS A 303 -31.39 12.96 -16.50
CA LYS A 303 -31.59 14.33 -17.02
C LYS A 303 -31.80 14.27 -18.52
N VAL A 304 -32.91 14.81 -18.99
CA VAL A 304 -33.30 14.80 -20.41
C VAL A 304 -33.43 16.25 -20.88
N PRO A 305 -32.33 16.90 -21.26
CA PRO A 305 -32.33 18.31 -21.67
C PRO A 305 -32.87 18.55 -23.09
N ASP A 306 -32.79 17.54 -23.96
CA ASP A 306 -33.06 17.66 -25.40
C ASP A 306 -34.54 17.42 -25.78
N ILE A 307 -35.45 17.57 -24.82
CA ILE A 307 -36.90 17.43 -25.02
C ILE A 307 -37.58 18.81 -24.99
N ALA A 308 -38.61 18.98 -25.83
CA ALA A 308 -39.41 20.20 -25.93
C ALA A 308 -40.87 19.95 -25.49
N PRO A 309 -41.58 20.97 -24.96
CA PRO A 309 -41.16 22.35 -24.74
C PRO A 309 -40.36 22.59 -23.44
N GLU A 310 -40.42 21.67 -22.48
CA GLU A 310 -39.77 21.78 -21.16
C GLU A 310 -38.95 20.52 -20.87
N GLN A 311 -37.80 20.69 -20.21
CA GLN A 311 -36.87 19.60 -19.94
C GLN A 311 -37.42 18.66 -18.87
N LEU A 312 -36.99 17.40 -18.89
CA LEU A 312 -37.39 16.39 -17.91
C LEU A 312 -36.21 16.00 -17.01
N GLY A 313 -36.50 15.84 -15.73
CA GLY A 313 -35.57 15.29 -14.73
C GLY A 313 -36.25 14.20 -13.92
N PHE A 314 -35.51 13.17 -13.57
CA PHE A 314 -35.99 12.09 -12.73
C PHE A 314 -34.99 11.78 -11.62
N THR A 315 -35.47 11.57 -10.40
CA THR A 315 -34.71 10.85 -9.37
C THR A 315 -35.24 9.43 -9.30
N GLY A 316 -34.38 8.43 -9.14
CA GLY A 316 -34.81 7.04 -9.16
C GLY A 316 -34.12 6.17 -8.13
N VAL A 317 -34.80 5.08 -7.77
CA VAL A 317 -34.26 3.97 -7.00
C VAL A 317 -34.29 2.73 -7.85
N PHE A 318 -33.14 2.07 -8.02
CA PHE A 318 -32.99 0.80 -8.70
C PHE A 318 -32.83 -0.33 -7.68
N LEU A 319 -33.58 -1.40 -7.88
CA LEU A 319 -33.59 -2.61 -7.06
C LEU A 319 -33.22 -3.80 -7.96
N PRO A 320 -32.01 -4.37 -7.83
CA PRO A 320 -31.56 -5.45 -8.71
C PRO A 320 -32.36 -6.76 -8.52
N SER A 321 -32.75 -7.09 -7.29
CA SER A 321 -33.62 -8.22 -6.97
C SER A 321 -34.81 -7.76 -6.15
N ALA A 322 -35.76 -7.10 -6.81
CA ALA A 322 -36.92 -6.53 -6.15
C ALA A 322 -37.83 -7.61 -5.54
N THR A 323 -38.21 -7.40 -4.28
CA THR A 323 -39.20 -8.17 -3.54
C THR A 323 -40.00 -7.25 -2.63
N THR A 324 -41.05 -7.78 -2.00
CA THR A 324 -41.86 -7.05 -1.02
C THR A 324 -41.53 -7.57 0.37
N ASP A 325 -41.22 -6.66 1.30
CA ASP A 325 -40.96 -7.02 2.70
C ASP A 325 -42.26 -7.28 3.49
N ASP A 326 -42.13 -7.65 4.77
CA ASP A 326 -43.27 -7.91 5.65
C ASP A 326 -44.19 -6.67 5.86
N SER A 327 -43.68 -5.46 5.61
CA SER A 327 -44.42 -4.19 5.73
C SER A 327 -45.18 -3.84 4.45
N GLY A 328 -44.89 -4.52 3.34
CA GLY A 328 -45.43 -4.20 2.02
C GLY A 328 -44.55 -3.26 1.20
N ASP A 329 -43.36 -2.91 1.70
CA ASP A 329 -42.43 -2.01 1.03
C ASP A 329 -41.57 -2.77 0.00
N LEU A 330 -41.24 -2.10 -1.11
CA LEU A 330 -40.41 -2.67 -2.17
C LEU A 330 -38.94 -2.55 -1.79
N VAL A 331 -38.23 -3.67 -1.72
CA VAL A 331 -36.82 -3.77 -1.31
C VAL A 331 -36.03 -4.68 -2.25
N SER A 332 -34.70 -4.59 -2.22
CA SER A 332 -33.83 -5.57 -2.86
C SER A 332 -33.40 -6.63 -1.83
N ASP A 333 -33.60 -7.92 -2.12
CA ASP A 333 -33.21 -9.01 -1.21
C ASP A 333 -31.92 -9.73 -1.59
N PHE A 334 -31.36 -9.40 -2.75
CA PHE A 334 -30.15 -10.03 -3.25
C PHE A 334 -29.33 -9.06 -4.12
N PRO A 335 -27.99 -9.10 -4.09
CA PRO A 335 -27.13 -8.16 -4.81
C PRO A 335 -27.15 -8.31 -6.34
N ASP A 336 -27.35 -9.52 -6.85
CA ASP A 336 -27.41 -9.81 -8.28
C ASP A 336 -28.74 -9.32 -8.90
N ALA A 337 -28.76 -8.99 -10.20
CA ALA A 337 -29.90 -8.42 -10.90
C ALA A 337 -30.92 -9.49 -11.36
N ARG A 338 -31.54 -10.21 -10.42
CA ARG A 338 -32.46 -11.33 -10.72
C ARG A 338 -33.89 -10.88 -11.03
N ASN A 339 -34.31 -9.75 -10.47
CA ASN A 339 -35.63 -9.16 -10.69
C ASN A 339 -35.51 -7.63 -10.68
N PRO A 340 -34.87 -7.06 -11.72
CA PRO A 340 -34.53 -5.65 -11.73
C PRO A 340 -35.79 -4.79 -11.85
N VAL A 341 -35.95 -3.83 -10.94
CA VAL A 341 -37.06 -2.88 -10.94
C VAL A 341 -36.54 -1.48 -10.67
N VAL A 342 -37.13 -0.47 -11.31
CA VAL A 342 -36.88 0.93 -11.01
C VAL A 342 -38.16 1.65 -10.62
N VAL A 343 -38.05 2.53 -9.63
CA VAL A 343 -39.09 3.50 -9.27
C VAL A 343 -38.53 4.89 -9.48
N LEU A 344 -39.26 5.72 -10.23
CA LEU A 344 -38.84 7.07 -10.61
C LEU A 344 -39.78 8.11 -9.98
N ARG A 345 -39.22 9.26 -9.64
CA ARG A 345 -39.96 10.50 -9.38
C ARG A 345 -39.61 11.50 -10.46
N GLY A 346 -40.62 12.00 -11.17
CA GLY A 346 -40.46 12.87 -12.33
C GLY A 346 -40.63 14.35 -11.99
N PHE A 347 -39.90 15.19 -12.73
CA PHE A 347 -39.91 16.64 -12.65
C PHE A 347 -39.87 17.24 -14.06
N VAL A 348 -40.60 18.34 -14.28
CA VAL A 348 -40.62 19.11 -15.54
C VAL A 348 -40.16 20.54 -15.24
N GLY A 349 -39.24 21.08 -16.04
CA GLY A 349 -38.79 22.46 -15.90
C GLY A 349 -37.38 22.70 -16.43
N ASP A 350 -36.64 23.62 -15.81
CA ASP A 350 -35.27 23.98 -16.22
C ASP A 350 -34.23 23.25 -15.36
N LEU A 351 -33.49 22.31 -15.98
CA LEU A 351 -32.44 21.52 -15.34
C LEU A 351 -31.18 22.33 -14.95
N GLY A 352 -31.07 23.58 -15.42
CA GLY A 352 -29.92 24.46 -15.19
C GLY A 352 -28.67 24.12 -15.98
N LEU A 353 -28.80 23.24 -16.97
CA LEU A 353 -27.69 22.80 -17.82
C LEU A 353 -27.25 23.88 -18.81
N ASP A 354 -28.16 24.79 -19.20
CA ASP A 354 -27.88 25.86 -20.19
C ASP A 354 -27.02 27.01 -19.64
N SER A 355 -26.84 27.08 -18.32
CA SER A 355 -26.12 28.18 -17.65
C SER A 355 -24.60 28.10 -17.81
N GLY A 356 -24.05 26.96 -18.25
CA GLY A 356 -22.61 26.69 -18.32
C GLY A 356 -21.93 26.46 -16.96
N ASN A 357 -22.68 26.50 -15.86
CA ASN A 357 -22.16 26.16 -14.54
C ASN A 357 -22.07 24.64 -14.38
N PRO A 358 -20.92 24.09 -13.94
CA PRO A 358 -20.81 22.68 -13.60
C PRO A 358 -21.82 22.30 -12.51
N GLN A 359 -22.50 21.17 -12.70
CA GLN A 359 -23.43 20.60 -11.72
C GLN A 359 -23.22 19.09 -11.62
N SER A 360 -23.62 18.50 -10.49
CA SER A 360 -23.52 17.05 -10.28
C SER A 360 -24.40 16.30 -11.27
N VAL A 361 -23.90 15.19 -11.81
CA VAL A 361 -24.71 14.24 -12.60
C VAL A 361 -25.60 13.37 -11.72
N TYR A 362 -25.21 13.14 -10.46
CA TYR A 362 -25.93 12.30 -9.49
C TYR A 362 -26.94 13.05 -8.63
N GLN A 363 -27.08 14.38 -8.80
CA GLN A 363 -28.05 15.18 -8.08
C GLN A 363 -28.95 15.96 -9.05
N LEU A 364 -30.24 16.00 -8.72
CA LEU A 364 -31.23 16.81 -9.42
C LEU A 364 -31.55 18.05 -8.58
N TYR A 365 -31.34 19.23 -9.14
CA TYR A 365 -31.72 20.50 -8.51
C TYR A 365 -33.12 20.88 -8.98
N THR A 366 -34.10 20.87 -8.08
CA THR A 366 -35.51 21.00 -8.43
C THR A 366 -36.09 22.40 -8.19
N ASP A 367 -35.28 23.39 -7.80
CA ASP A 367 -35.76 24.75 -7.47
C ASP A 367 -36.51 25.47 -8.61
N ARG A 368 -36.25 25.06 -9.86
CA ARG A 368 -36.86 25.61 -11.07
C ARG A 368 -37.63 24.54 -11.87
N MET A 369 -38.12 23.53 -11.16
CA MET A 369 -38.88 22.42 -11.73
C MET A 369 -40.14 22.15 -10.91
N GLU A 370 -41.18 21.66 -11.58
CA GLU A 370 -42.42 21.20 -10.98
C GLU A 370 -42.45 19.68 -10.91
N GLU A 371 -42.93 19.13 -9.79
CA GLU A 371 -43.05 17.68 -9.60
C GLU A 371 -44.22 17.13 -10.42
N VAL A 372 -43.94 16.06 -11.17
CA VAL A 372 -44.91 15.34 -12.00
C VAL A 372 -45.59 14.21 -11.23
N GLY A 373 -44.85 13.62 -10.28
CA GLY A 373 -45.28 12.51 -9.43
C GLY A 373 -44.30 11.34 -9.45
N ASP A 374 -44.75 10.21 -8.90
CA ASP A 374 -44.01 8.95 -8.84
C ASP A 374 -44.51 7.97 -9.92
N SER A 375 -43.59 7.24 -10.53
CA SER A 375 -43.90 6.14 -11.44
C SER A 375 -44.44 4.93 -10.67
N PRO A 376 -45.23 4.05 -11.30
CA PRO A 376 -45.32 2.68 -10.80
C PRO A 376 -43.94 2.02 -10.81
N PRO A 377 -43.72 0.92 -10.06
CA PRO A 377 -42.52 0.11 -10.24
C PRO A 377 -42.43 -0.39 -11.69
N LEU A 378 -41.32 -0.09 -12.36
CA LEU A 378 -41.10 -0.45 -13.76
C LEU A 378 -40.13 -1.63 -13.82
N SER A 379 -40.57 -2.73 -14.43
CA SER A 379 -39.71 -3.84 -14.86
C SER A 379 -39.14 -3.56 -16.26
N PRO A 380 -38.12 -4.30 -16.73
CA PRO A 380 -37.61 -4.10 -18.09
C PRO A 380 -38.71 -4.28 -19.15
N GLY A 381 -38.89 -3.27 -19.99
CA GLY A 381 -39.95 -3.14 -20.99
C GLY A 381 -41.19 -2.38 -20.52
N ASP A 382 -41.29 -2.05 -19.24
CA ASP A 382 -42.37 -1.20 -18.73
C ASP A 382 -42.09 0.27 -18.98
N SER A 383 -43.15 1.04 -19.18
CA SER A 383 -43.09 2.46 -19.48
C SER A 383 -44.05 3.29 -18.63
N TRP A 384 -43.65 4.53 -18.33
CA TRP A 384 -44.46 5.52 -17.64
C TRP A 384 -44.78 6.69 -18.58
N GLU A 385 -46.08 6.91 -18.84
CA GLU A 385 -46.58 8.07 -19.58
C GLU A 385 -46.62 9.30 -18.66
N LEU A 386 -46.07 10.41 -19.15
CA LEU A 386 -46.00 11.69 -18.46
C LEU A 386 -47.14 12.62 -18.89
N PRO A 387 -47.53 13.61 -18.06
CA PRO A 387 -48.63 14.53 -18.38
C PRO A 387 -48.42 15.38 -19.64
N ASN A 388 -47.18 15.57 -20.05
CA ASN A 388 -46.82 16.29 -21.28
C ASN A 388 -46.91 15.41 -22.55
N GLY A 389 -47.31 14.14 -22.43
CA GLY A 389 -47.40 13.18 -23.52
C GLY A 389 -46.09 12.46 -23.85
N ALA A 390 -45.00 12.78 -23.16
CA ALA A 390 -43.75 12.01 -23.26
C ALA A 390 -43.88 10.68 -22.50
N THR A 391 -43.03 9.71 -22.85
CA THR A 391 -42.99 8.40 -22.19
C THR A 391 -41.55 8.05 -21.84
N ILE A 392 -41.32 7.60 -20.61
CA ILE A 392 -40.03 7.02 -20.17
C ILE A 392 -40.19 5.51 -20.00
N GLU A 393 -39.38 4.75 -20.71
CA GLU A 393 -39.32 3.29 -20.68
C GLU A 393 -38.04 2.83 -19.97
N PHE A 394 -38.17 1.90 -19.03
CA PHE A 394 -37.03 1.19 -18.46
C PHE A 394 -36.74 -0.04 -19.31
N THR A 395 -35.65 -0.05 -20.06
CA THR A 395 -35.40 -1.07 -21.09
C THR A 395 -34.55 -2.26 -20.60
N GLY A 396 -33.90 -2.12 -19.44
CA GLY A 396 -32.94 -3.08 -18.91
C GLY A 396 -31.81 -2.36 -18.16
N HIS A 397 -30.71 -3.04 -17.91
CA HIS A 397 -29.53 -2.43 -17.28
C HIS A 397 -28.26 -2.87 -17.98
N ARG A 398 -27.19 -2.13 -17.72
CA ARG A 398 -25.80 -2.55 -17.93
C ARG A 398 -25.09 -2.51 -16.60
N ASP A 399 -23.98 -3.21 -16.49
CA ASP A 399 -23.10 -3.04 -15.36
C ASP A 399 -22.15 -1.87 -15.60
N TYR A 400 -21.68 -1.28 -14.50
CA TYR A 400 -20.52 -0.40 -14.52
C TYR A 400 -19.50 -0.88 -13.50
N VAL A 401 -18.26 -0.49 -13.74
CA VAL A 401 -17.16 -0.70 -12.81
C VAL A 401 -16.55 0.63 -12.38
N SER A 402 -16.24 0.72 -11.10
CA SER A 402 -15.43 1.81 -10.54
C SER A 402 -13.97 1.39 -10.59
N LEU A 403 -13.15 2.17 -11.29
CA LEU A 403 -11.74 1.89 -11.52
C LEU A 403 -10.85 2.95 -10.87
N GLN A 404 -9.63 2.55 -10.53
CA GLN A 404 -8.57 3.46 -10.16
C GLN A 404 -7.35 3.26 -11.04
N VAL A 405 -6.91 4.34 -11.67
CA VAL A 405 -5.61 4.39 -12.35
C VAL A 405 -4.59 4.98 -11.38
N THR A 406 -3.46 4.31 -11.22
CA THR A 406 -2.32 4.80 -10.45
C THR A 406 -1.05 4.75 -11.30
N SER A 407 -0.34 5.86 -11.40
CA SER A 407 1.02 5.91 -11.90
C SER A 407 1.96 6.23 -10.72
N ASP A 408 2.87 5.31 -10.39
CA ASP A 408 3.86 5.48 -9.32
C ASP A 408 5.25 5.06 -9.82
N PRO A 409 6.07 5.99 -10.32
CA PRO A 409 7.42 5.68 -10.80
C PRO A 409 8.36 5.25 -9.66
N ALA A 410 8.01 5.50 -8.40
CA ALA A 410 8.83 5.18 -7.25
C ALA A 410 8.53 3.79 -6.65
N ARG A 411 7.43 3.15 -7.05
CA ARG A 411 6.99 1.80 -6.62
C ARG A 411 8.11 0.74 -6.60
N PRO A 412 8.93 0.55 -7.65
CA PRO A 412 9.99 -0.47 -7.61
C PRO A 412 11.06 -0.17 -6.56
N TYR A 413 11.37 1.10 -6.30
CA TYR A 413 12.33 1.50 -5.27
C TYR A 413 11.76 1.31 -3.85
N ALA A 414 10.45 1.54 -3.68
CA ALA A 414 9.75 1.21 -2.44
C ALA A 414 9.82 -0.31 -2.17
N LEU A 415 9.54 -1.15 -3.18
CA LEU A 415 9.66 -2.60 -3.08
C LEU A 415 11.09 -3.04 -2.73
N ALA A 416 12.10 -2.52 -3.44
CA ALA A 416 13.50 -2.83 -3.17
C ALA A 416 13.90 -2.44 -1.73
N SER A 417 13.42 -1.30 -1.25
CA SER A 417 13.62 -0.84 0.13
C SER A 417 12.95 -1.78 1.13
N ALA A 418 11.70 -2.20 0.91
CA ALA A 418 11.01 -3.14 1.79
C ALA A 418 11.74 -4.49 1.86
N VAL A 419 12.19 -5.03 0.73
CA VAL A 419 12.99 -6.27 0.68
C VAL A 419 14.31 -6.11 1.45
N ALA A 420 15.02 -5.00 1.24
CA ALA A 420 16.26 -4.70 1.97
C ALA A 420 16.02 -4.59 3.49
N ALA A 421 14.88 -4.06 3.92
CA ALA A 421 14.50 -3.99 5.33
C ALA A 421 14.34 -5.39 5.91
N VAL A 422 13.58 -6.27 5.25
CA VAL A 422 13.39 -7.66 5.68
C VAL A 422 14.74 -8.39 5.76
N LEU A 423 15.58 -8.30 4.72
CA LEU A 423 16.89 -8.94 4.72
C LEU A 423 17.83 -8.38 5.81
N GLY A 424 17.81 -7.07 6.04
CA GLY A 424 18.56 -6.41 7.11
C GLY A 424 18.11 -6.87 8.50
N LEU A 425 16.81 -7.02 8.72
CA LEU A 425 16.23 -7.56 9.95
C LEU A 425 16.64 -9.01 10.17
N LEU A 426 16.50 -9.87 9.16
CA LEU A 426 16.93 -11.27 9.22
C LEU A 426 18.43 -11.38 9.55
N CYS A 427 19.28 -10.59 8.90
CA CYS A 427 20.71 -10.53 9.24
C CYS A 427 20.96 -10.11 10.69
N THR A 428 20.19 -9.14 11.21
CA THR A 428 20.34 -8.64 12.58
C THR A 428 19.93 -9.66 13.65
N LEU A 429 18.91 -10.47 13.36
CA LEU A 429 18.38 -11.46 14.29
C LEU A 429 19.17 -12.77 14.26
N PHE A 430 19.55 -13.25 13.07
CA PHE A 430 20.15 -14.58 12.91
C PHE A 430 21.69 -14.58 12.92
N VAL A 431 22.37 -13.45 12.62
CA VAL A 431 23.82 -13.39 12.68
C VAL A 431 24.28 -13.07 14.11
N GLN A 432 25.15 -13.91 14.66
CA GLN A 432 25.72 -13.70 16.00
C GLN A 432 27.18 -13.23 15.91
N PRO A 433 27.53 -12.04 16.44
CA PRO A 433 28.90 -11.60 16.55
C PRO A 433 29.64 -12.41 17.61
N ARG A 434 30.85 -12.83 17.27
CA ARG A 434 31.72 -13.61 18.17
C ARG A 434 33.12 -13.04 18.14
N ARG A 435 33.76 -13.03 19.31
CA ARG A 435 35.16 -12.68 19.46
C ARG A 435 35.88 -13.75 20.25
N ALA A 436 37.07 -14.09 19.79
CA ALA A 436 37.99 -14.97 20.47
C ALA A 436 39.36 -14.30 20.55
N TRP A 437 40.03 -14.48 21.68
CA TRP A 437 41.39 -14.02 21.88
C TRP A 437 42.23 -15.19 22.35
N VAL A 438 43.45 -15.28 21.83
CA VAL A 438 44.45 -16.25 22.28
C VAL A 438 45.72 -15.50 22.63
N ARG A 439 46.26 -15.70 23.82
CA ARG A 439 47.57 -15.21 24.23
C ARG A 439 48.46 -16.40 24.52
N ALA A 440 49.68 -16.37 24.02
CA ALA A 440 50.69 -17.39 24.30
C ALA A 440 51.96 -16.70 24.80
N ARG A 441 52.43 -17.10 25.99
CA ARG A 441 53.63 -16.54 26.61
C ARG A 441 54.44 -17.64 27.28
N ARG A 442 55.76 -17.49 27.31
CA ARG A 442 56.64 -18.31 28.15
C ARG A 442 56.30 -18.08 29.63
N GLY A 443 55.94 -19.15 30.34
CA GLY A 443 55.75 -19.18 31.78
C GLY A 443 57.08 -19.26 32.53
N GLU A 444 57.02 -19.04 33.84
CA GLU A 444 58.20 -19.10 34.73
C GLU A 444 58.80 -20.51 34.81
N ASP A 445 58.00 -21.55 34.54
CA ASP A 445 58.40 -22.95 34.47
C ASP A 445 59.04 -23.34 33.12
N GLY A 446 59.26 -22.38 32.21
CA GLY A 446 59.86 -22.58 30.90
C GLY A 446 58.91 -23.12 29.83
N ARG A 447 57.68 -23.51 30.20
CA ARG A 447 56.63 -23.96 29.26
C ARG A 447 55.80 -22.79 28.76
N THR A 448 55.12 -22.96 27.64
CA THR A 448 54.23 -21.91 27.10
C THR A 448 52.87 -22.01 27.76
N VAL A 449 52.41 -20.91 28.36
CA VAL A 449 51.06 -20.74 28.88
C VAL A 449 50.18 -20.15 27.78
N VAL A 450 49.12 -20.86 27.41
CA VAL A 450 48.11 -20.42 26.43
C VAL A 450 46.85 -20.03 27.19
N GLU A 451 46.47 -18.76 27.07
CA GLU A 451 45.25 -18.18 27.61
C GLU A 451 44.27 -17.92 26.46
N ILE A 452 43.03 -18.40 26.58
CA ILE A 452 41.98 -18.20 25.60
C ILE A 452 40.83 -17.46 26.27
N GLY A 453 40.34 -16.41 25.64
CA GLY A 453 39.13 -15.69 26.05
C GLY A 453 38.10 -15.66 24.92
N GLY A 454 36.82 -15.75 25.26
CA GLY A 454 35.71 -15.71 24.32
C GLY A 454 34.62 -14.74 24.77
N LEU A 455 34.06 -14.01 23.81
CA LEU A 455 32.91 -13.13 24.02
C LEU A 455 31.87 -13.33 22.93
N VAL A 456 30.64 -13.63 23.36
CA VAL A 456 29.46 -13.72 22.50
C VAL A 456 28.33 -12.91 23.15
N LYS A 457 27.67 -12.03 22.39
CA LYS A 457 26.53 -11.22 22.87
C LYS A 457 25.21 -11.99 22.80
N SER A 458 25.18 -13.21 23.36
CA SER A 458 23.99 -14.07 23.41
C SER A 458 24.10 -14.99 24.63
N GLU A 459 23.03 -15.06 25.42
CA GLU A 459 22.87 -16.09 26.44
C GLU A 459 22.52 -17.43 25.75
N GLY A 460 23.02 -18.56 26.28
CA GLY A 460 22.74 -19.90 25.75
C GLY A 460 23.93 -20.88 25.80
N THR A 461 23.67 -22.17 25.61
CA THR A 461 24.65 -23.27 25.72
C THR A 461 25.48 -23.51 24.46
N ALA A 462 24.97 -23.17 23.27
CA ALA A 462 25.66 -23.39 22.00
C ALA A 462 26.98 -22.58 21.83
N PRO A 463 27.06 -21.30 22.26
CA PRO A 463 28.32 -20.55 22.29
C PRO A 463 29.40 -21.17 23.19
N LEU A 464 28.99 -21.69 24.36
CA LEU A 464 29.90 -22.35 25.32
C LEU A 464 30.54 -23.60 24.71
N ARG A 465 29.73 -24.44 24.05
CA ARG A 465 30.21 -25.67 23.40
C ARG A 465 31.26 -25.37 22.33
N ARG A 466 31.02 -24.38 21.46
CA ARG A 466 31.97 -24.00 20.40
C ARG A 466 33.27 -23.40 20.96
N PHE A 467 33.19 -22.63 22.04
CA PHE A 467 34.39 -22.14 22.72
C PHE A 467 35.21 -23.28 23.34
N HIS A 468 34.54 -24.23 23.99
CA HIS A 468 35.18 -25.41 24.54
C HIS A 468 35.82 -26.28 23.44
N GLU A 469 35.15 -26.44 22.30
CA GLU A 469 35.70 -27.13 21.12
C GLU A 469 36.97 -26.42 20.61
N LEU A 470 36.97 -25.08 20.50
CA LEU A 470 38.16 -24.31 20.11
C LEU A 470 39.34 -24.56 21.07
N ALA A 471 39.11 -24.42 22.38
CA ALA A 471 40.16 -24.61 23.40
C ALA A 471 40.70 -26.05 23.41
N THR A 472 39.80 -27.03 23.27
CA THR A 472 40.14 -28.44 23.25
C THR A 472 40.91 -28.82 21.99
N GLN A 473 40.46 -28.37 20.82
CA GLN A 473 41.15 -28.62 19.54
C GLN A 473 42.53 -27.98 19.53
N LEU A 474 42.67 -26.75 20.03
CA LEU A 474 43.97 -26.07 20.10
C LEU A 474 44.94 -26.86 21.00
N ASN A 475 44.51 -27.24 22.20
CA ASN A 475 45.33 -28.06 23.11
C ASN A 475 45.70 -29.42 22.49
N GLN A 476 44.77 -30.09 21.82
CA GLN A 476 45.02 -31.37 21.15
C GLN A 476 46.02 -31.25 19.99
N ARG A 477 45.91 -30.21 19.14
CA ARG A 477 46.85 -29.99 18.03
C ARG A 477 48.27 -29.74 18.52
N LEU A 478 48.41 -28.96 19.60
CA LEU A 478 49.70 -28.68 20.21
C LEU A 478 50.32 -29.96 20.82
N ARG A 479 49.53 -30.77 21.54
CA ARG A 479 50.00 -32.05 22.09
C ARG A 479 50.37 -33.11 21.05
N ARG A 480 49.63 -33.20 19.93
CA ARG A 480 49.91 -34.16 18.84
C ARG A 480 51.20 -33.80 18.10
N SER A 481 51.40 -32.51 17.88
CA SER A 481 52.63 -31.98 17.28
C SER A 481 53.87 -32.29 18.12
N ASP A 482 53.79 -32.11 19.44
CA ASP A 482 54.91 -32.38 20.35
C ASP A 482 55.34 -33.86 20.29
N ARG A 483 54.38 -34.79 20.16
CA ARG A 483 54.67 -36.23 20.00
C ARG A 483 55.35 -36.56 18.68
N GLN A 484 54.94 -35.96 17.56
CA GLN A 484 55.56 -36.19 16.25
C GLN A 484 57.01 -35.69 16.20
N SER A 485 57.30 -34.51 16.76
CA SER A 485 58.68 -34.00 16.87
C SER A 485 59.58 -34.79 17.83
N GLY A 486 58.99 -35.56 18.76
CA GLY A 486 59.73 -36.49 19.62
C GLY A 486 60.07 -37.82 18.94
N THR A 487 59.33 -38.22 17.89
CA THR A 487 59.54 -39.51 17.20
C THR A 487 60.55 -39.41 16.04
N GLU A 488 60.86 -38.20 15.55
CA GLU A 488 61.95 -37.97 14.56
C GLU A 488 63.35 -37.81 15.20
N LYS A 489 63.44 -37.87 16.54
CA LYS A 489 64.70 -37.72 17.30
C LYS A 489 65.17 -39.01 17.99
N GLU A 490 64.49 -40.12 17.77
CA GLU A 490 65.02 -41.49 18.00
C GLU A 490 65.40 -42.10 16.66
#